data_AF-A0A1S0YLA4-F1
#
_entry.id   AF-A0A1S0YLA4-F1
#
_cell.length_a   1.000
_cell.length_b   1.000
_cell.length_c   1.000
_cell.angle_alpha   90.00
_cell.angle_beta   90.00
_cell.angle_gamma   90.00
#
_symmetry.space_group_name_H-M   'P 1'
#
loop_
_entity.id
_entity.type
_entity.pdbx_description
1 polymer ?
#
loop_
_entity_poly.entity_id
_entity_poly.type
_entity_poly.pdbx_seq_one_letter_code
_entity_poly.pdbx_strand_id
1 'polypeptide(L)'
;MENTPKKKRRGRKTQRTVAGAAALTLGLTGAGLLASALTPNAQVATAERDEQALVQEGKDIYDVACITCHGANLEGVEDRGPSLIGTGEGAVYFQVNSGRMPMMSNDAQAERKRPRYTESQALALAAYVAANGGGPELVYDDNGEVAKESLRGKNYDGQIQAADVARGSELFRLNCASCHSFTGRGGALSSGKYAPVLDPANEQEIYQAMLTGPQNMPKFSDRQLSADEKKDIIAFIKSAKETPSPGGWSLGGLGPVSEGMAMWIIGVTLVAAAAIWIGSRS
;
A
#
# COMPACT_ATOMS: atom_id res chain seq x y z
N MET A 1 0.23 -40.88 85.43
CA MET A 1 0.46 -39.86 84.38
C MET A 1 0.39 -40.58 83.04
N GLU A 2 -0.62 -40.23 82.25
CA GLU A 2 -1.00 -40.85 80.97
C GLU A 2 0.06 -40.72 79.86
N ASN A 3 0.10 -41.75 79.02
CA ASN A 3 0.82 -41.79 77.75
C ASN A 3 0.26 -40.77 76.73
N THR A 4 1.11 -40.20 75.87
CA THR A 4 0.65 -39.66 74.58
C THR A 4 1.66 -39.99 73.45
N PRO A 5 1.36 -40.97 72.58
CA PRO A 5 2.17 -41.26 71.40
C PRO A 5 1.58 -40.55 70.17
N LYS A 6 1.78 -39.25 70.01
CA LYS A 6 1.25 -38.51 68.83
C LYS A 6 2.25 -37.76 67.95
N LYS A 7 3.56 -37.76 68.25
CA LYS A 7 4.52 -36.94 67.47
C LYS A 7 5.28 -37.66 66.33
N LYS A 8 5.48 -38.99 66.38
CA LYS A 8 6.28 -39.70 65.34
C LYS A 8 5.55 -40.02 64.03
N ARG A 9 4.21 -39.99 64.01
CA ARG A 9 3.41 -40.40 62.83
C ARG A 9 3.15 -39.27 61.82
N ARG A 10 3.35 -38.00 62.22
CA ARG A 10 3.07 -36.81 61.39
C ARG A 10 4.19 -36.48 60.40
N GLY A 11 5.46 -36.70 60.76
CA GLY A 11 6.62 -36.44 59.89
C GLY A 11 6.74 -37.39 58.69
N ARG A 12 6.30 -38.65 58.84
CA ARG A 12 6.38 -39.67 57.78
C ARG A 12 5.33 -39.46 56.67
N LYS A 13 4.22 -38.78 56.99
CA LYS A 13 3.14 -38.46 56.02
C LYS A 13 3.52 -37.22 55.21
N THR A 14 4.07 -36.19 55.85
CA THR A 14 4.56 -34.97 55.18
C THR A 14 5.80 -35.24 54.31
N GLN A 15 6.72 -36.10 54.73
CA GLN A 15 7.86 -36.50 53.90
C GLN A 15 7.43 -37.23 52.62
N ARG A 16 6.39 -38.08 52.68
CA ARG A 16 5.86 -38.79 51.50
C ARG A 16 5.14 -37.84 50.53
N THR A 17 4.41 -36.85 51.03
CA THR A 17 3.74 -35.87 50.18
C THR A 17 4.74 -34.91 49.53
N VAL A 18 5.81 -34.51 50.23
CA VAL A 18 6.87 -33.66 49.66
C VAL A 18 7.67 -34.42 48.61
N ALA A 19 8.02 -35.69 48.87
CA ALA A 19 8.72 -36.53 47.89
C ALA A 19 7.87 -36.79 46.63
N GLY A 20 6.56 -37.04 46.80
CA GLY A 20 5.63 -37.19 45.68
C GLY A 20 5.47 -35.92 44.86
N ALA A 21 5.37 -34.76 45.52
CA ALA A 21 5.28 -33.46 44.83
C ALA A 21 6.58 -33.14 44.06
N ALA A 22 7.74 -33.40 44.65
CA ALA A 22 9.04 -33.18 44.00
C ALA A 22 9.25 -34.11 42.78
N ALA A 23 8.83 -35.37 42.86
CA ALA A 23 8.90 -36.30 41.75
C ALA A 23 7.96 -35.90 40.61
N LEU A 24 6.75 -35.41 40.93
CA LEU A 24 5.79 -34.90 39.95
C LEU A 24 6.28 -33.63 39.27
N THR A 25 6.85 -32.68 40.02
CA THR A 25 7.39 -31.46 39.42
C THR A 25 8.57 -31.75 38.52
N LEU A 26 9.50 -32.61 38.95
CA LEU A 26 10.63 -33.05 38.12
C LEU A 26 10.18 -33.83 36.88
N GLY A 27 9.14 -34.67 37.01
CA GLY A 27 8.57 -35.40 35.88
C GLY A 27 7.89 -34.48 34.88
N LEU A 28 7.13 -33.49 35.35
CA LEU A 28 6.43 -32.53 34.49
C LEU A 28 7.38 -31.54 33.83
N THR A 29 8.40 -31.04 34.54
CA THR A 29 9.43 -30.18 33.93
C THR A 29 10.32 -30.96 32.98
N GLY A 30 10.70 -32.20 33.33
CA GLY A 30 11.44 -33.09 32.42
C GLY A 30 10.65 -33.40 31.15
N ALA A 31 9.37 -33.74 31.26
CA ALA A 31 8.50 -33.97 30.11
C ALA A 31 8.27 -32.70 29.29
N GLY A 32 8.11 -31.55 29.92
CA GLY A 32 7.99 -30.25 29.23
C GLY A 32 9.25 -29.88 28.44
N LEU A 33 10.44 -30.09 29.03
CA LEU A 33 11.72 -29.84 28.35
C LEU A 33 11.95 -30.80 27.18
N LEU A 34 11.62 -32.08 27.36
CA LEU A 34 11.71 -33.08 26.28
C LEU A 34 10.71 -32.80 25.16
N ALA A 35 9.48 -32.40 25.50
CA ALA A 35 8.48 -32.02 24.51
C ALA A 35 8.96 -30.82 23.70
N SER A 36 9.43 -29.73 24.34
CA SER A 36 9.93 -28.55 23.63
C SER A 36 11.17 -28.82 22.78
N ALA A 37 12.04 -29.76 23.17
CA ALA A 37 13.22 -30.12 22.39
C ALA A 37 12.90 -31.03 21.18
N LEU A 38 11.81 -31.80 21.25
CA LEU A 38 11.42 -32.79 20.24
C LEU A 38 10.30 -32.29 19.33
N THR A 39 9.59 -31.22 19.69
CA THR A 39 8.62 -30.55 18.82
C THR A 39 9.34 -29.69 17.78
N PRO A 40 9.23 -30.00 16.48
CA PRO A 40 9.80 -29.14 15.44
C PRO A 40 9.08 -27.77 15.43
N ASN A 41 9.85 -26.69 15.27
CA ASN A 41 9.33 -25.34 15.05
C ASN A 41 8.63 -25.28 13.68
N ALA A 42 7.36 -25.67 13.64
CA ALA A 42 6.56 -25.69 12.42
C ALA A 42 5.96 -24.31 12.16
N GLN A 43 6.71 -23.41 11.51
CA GLN A 43 6.18 -22.24 10.77
C GLN A 43 7.28 -21.40 10.08
N VAL A 44 8.53 -21.46 10.55
CA VAL A 44 9.63 -20.63 10.00
C VAL A 44 10.16 -21.18 8.67
N ALA A 45 10.32 -22.51 8.59
CA ALA A 45 10.91 -23.15 7.40
C ALA A 45 10.03 -23.12 6.15
N THR A 46 8.72 -22.92 6.29
CA THR A 46 7.80 -22.75 5.16
C THR A 46 7.73 -21.29 4.72
N ALA A 47 7.65 -20.35 5.66
CA ALA A 47 7.65 -18.92 5.36
C ALA A 47 8.94 -18.46 4.64
N GLU A 48 10.11 -18.91 5.11
CA GLU A 48 11.38 -18.63 4.41
C GLU A 48 11.36 -19.19 2.98
N ARG A 49 10.97 -20.45 2.82
CA ARG A 49 10.96 -21.11 1.50
C ARG A 49 10.03 -20.43 0.50
N ASP A 50 8.87 -19.96 0.96
CA ASP A 50 7.92 -19.23 0.11
C ASP A 50 8.48 -17.85 -0.28
N GLU A 51 9.17 -17.15 0.62
CA GLU A 51 9.84 -15.88 0.33
C GLU A 51 10.99 -16.04 -0.66
N GLN A 52 11.81 -17.09 -0.51
CA GLN A 52 12.93 -17.35 -1.43
C GLN A 52 12.45 -17.78 -2.82
N ALA A 53 11.35 -18.53 -2.89
CA ALA A 53 10.72 -18.85 -4.17
C ALA A 53 10.19 -17.58 -4.87
N LEU A 54 9.60 -16.66 -4.11
CA LEU A 54 9.10 -15.37 -4.64
C LEU A 54 10.25 -14.48 -5.15
N VAL A 55 11.35 -14.38 -4.41
CA VAL A 55 12.56 -13.65 -4.84
C VAL A 55 13.16 -14.27 -6.09
N GLN A 56 13.17 -15.61 -6.20
CA GLN A 56 13.68 -16.30 -7.38
C GLN A 56 12.79 -16.06 -8.62
N GLU A 57 11.46 -16.12 -8.48
CA GLU A 57 10.54 -15.76 -9.56
C GLU A 57 10.79 -14.31 -10.02
N GLY A 58 10.95 -13.39 -9.08
CA GLY A 58 11.27 -11.99 -9.36
C GLY A 58 12.57 -11.84 -10.13
N LYS A 59 13.60 -12.58 -9.74
CA LYS A 59 14.90 -12.61 -10.42
C LYS A 59 14.74 -13.11 -11.87
N ASP A 60 14.01 -14.20 -12.08
CA ASP A 60 13.85 -14.79 -13.41
C ASP A 60 13.17 -13.79 -14.38
N ILE A 61 12.18 -13.04 -13.89
CA ILE A 61 11.53 -11.98 -14.66
C ILE A 61 12.49 -10.81 -14.89
N TYR A 62 13.24 -10.41 -13.86
CA TYR A 62 14.20 -9.32 -13.93
C TYR A 62 15.29 -9.58 -14.98
N ASP A 63 15.82 -10.81 -14.99
CA ASP A 63 16.92 -11.23 -15.87
C ASP A 63 16.56 -11.09 -17.35
N VAL A 64 15.30 -11.37 -17.71
CA VAL A 64 14.84 -11.35 -19.11
C VAL A 64 14.31 -9.99 -19.56
N ALA A 65 13.81 -9.14 -18.64
CA ALA A 65 13.06 -7.95 -19.00
C ALA A 65 13.62 -6.62 -18.49
N CYS A 66 14.48 -6.63 -17.46
CA CYS A 66 14.88 -5.42 -16.75
C CYS A 66 16.39 -5.15 -16.84
N ILE A 67 17.24 -6.19 -16.90
CA ILE A 67 18.72 -6.06 -16.90
C ILE A 67 19.23 -5.07 -17.95
N THR A 68 18.64 -5.06 -19.13
CA THR A 68 19.09 -4.24 -20.26
C THR A 68 19.15 -2.74 -19.92
N CYS A 69 18.28 -2.28 -19.02
CA CYS A 69 18.22 -0.88 -18.58
C CYS A 69 18.68 -0.70 -17.12
N HIS A 70 18.45 -1.68 -16.25
CA HIS A 70 18.70 -1.55 -14.81
C HIS A 70 19.95 -2.29 -14.30
N GLY A 71 20.71 -2.93 -15.18
CA GLY A 71 21.94 -3.65 -14.85
C GLY A 71 21.68 -5.06 -14.32
N ALA A 72 22.71 -5.89 -14.20
CA ALA A 72 22.56 -7.26 -13.70
C ALA A 72 22.44 -7.32 -12.16
N ASN A 73 22.87 -6.27 -11.48
CA ASN A 73 22.98 -6.12 -10.04
C ASN A 73 22.18 -4.90 -9.54
N LEU A 74 21.16 -4.45 -10.28
CA LEU A 74 20.34 -3.27 -9.96
C LEU A 74 21.11 -1.92 -10.03
N GLU A 75 22.33 -1.91 -10.55
CA GLU A 75 23.25 -0.77 -10.56
C GLU A 75 22.81 0.34 -11.53
N GLY A 76 21.87 0.07 -12.42
CA GLY A 76 21.49 0.96 -13.51
C GLY A 76 22.44 0.88 -14.68
N VAL A 77 22.01 1.41 -15.82
CA VAL A 77 22.84 1.52 -17.02
C VAL A 77 22.79 2.97 -17.50
N GLU A 78 23.96 3.58 -17.64
CA GLU A 78 24.10 4.95 -18.14
C GLU A 78 23.32 5.13 -19.45
N ASP A 79 22.61 6.25 -19.57
CA ASP A 79 21.71 6.60 -20.68
C ASP A 79 20.56 5.62 -20.99
N ARG A 80 20.33 4.59 -20.17
CA ARG A 80 19.26 3.59 -20.38
C ARG A 80 18.28 3.47 -19.22
N GLY A 81 18.76 3.40 -17.99
CA GLY A 81 17.90 3.27 -16.83
C GLY A 81 18.62 3.56 -15.51
N PRO A 82 17.91 4.14 -14.52
CA PRO A 82 18.49 4.44 -13.23
C PRO A 82 18.77 3.16 -12.43
N SER A 83 19.60 3.29 -11.39
CA SER A 83 19.76 2.24 -10.39
C SER A 83 18.44 1.98 -9.65
N LEU A 84 18.20 0.70 -9.30
CA LEU A 84 17.11 0.26 -8.44
C LEU A 84 17.56 -0.01 -7.00
N ILE A 85 18.84 0.22 -6.69
CA ILE A 85 19.37 0.09 -5.32
C ILE A 85 18.76 1.20 -4.46
N GLY A 86 18.19 0.84 -3.32
CA GLY A 86 17.56 1.75 -2.37
C GLY A 86 16.21 2.32 -2.80
N THR A 87 15.65 1.92 -3.96
CA THR A 87 14.33 2.39 -4.38
C THR A 87 13.19 1.75 -3.59
N GLY A 88 13.42 0.55 -3.04
CA GLY A 88 12.43 -0.24 -2.30
C GLY A 88 11.45 -1.00 -3.18
N GLU A 89 10.84 -2.05 -2.62
CA GLU A 89 9.79 -2.83 -3.28
C GLU A 89 8.55 -1.99 -3.58
N GLY A 90 8.24 -0.98 -2.74
CA GLY A 90 7.11 -0.08 -2.95
C GLY A 90 7.17 0.67 -4.28
N ALA A 91 8.36 1.15 -4.66
CA ALA A 91 8.57 1.85 -5.93
C ALA A 91 8.40 0.91 -7.13
N VAL A 92 8.92 -0.32 -7.00
CA VAL A 92 8.81 -1.34 -8.06
C VAL A 92 7.36 -1.76 -8.25
N TYR A 93 6.66 -2.09 -7.18
CA TYR A 93 5.23 -2.41 -7.22
C TYR A 93 4.45 -1.27 -7.86
N PHE A 94 4.65 -0.01 -7.43
CA PHE A 94 3.98 1.13 -8.04
C PHE A 94 4.24 1.21 -9.56
N GLN A 95 5.49 1.12 -10.01
CA GLN A 95 5.81 1.28 -11.43
C GLN A 95 5.33 0.11 -12.28
N VAL A 96 5.44 -1.12 -11.78
CA VAL A 96 5.14 -2.35 -12.52
C VAL A 96 3.64 -2.68 -12.47
N ASN A 97 3.03 -2.64 -11.29
CA ASN A 97 1.61 -2.94 -11.11
C ASN A 97 0.70 -1.91 -11.78
N SER A 98 1.15 -0.65 -11.85
CA SER A 98 0.44 0.38 -12.63
C SER A 98 0.73 0.34 -14.14
N GLY A 99 1.62 -0.56 -14.57
CA GLY A 99 2.01 -0.75 -15.97
C GLY A 99 2.88 0.34 -16.56
N ARG A 100 3.42 1.28 -15.76
CA ARG A 100 4.35 2.31 -16.25
C ARG A 100 5.65 1.68 -16.74
N MET A 101 6.17 0.74 -15.94
CA MET A 101 7.27 -0.13 -16.28
C MET A 101 6.75 -1.51 -16.73
N PRO A 102 7.38 -2.14 -17.73
CA PRO A 102 8.50 -1.64 -18.53
C PRO A 102 8.12 -0.46 -19.45
N MET A 103 9.04 0.49 -19.60
CA MET A 103 8.91 1.59 -20.56
C MET A 103 9.34 1.14 -21.95
N MET A 104 8.63 1.61 -22.98
CA MET A 104 8.96 1.32 -24.39
C MET A 104 9.75 2.45 -25.04
N SER A 105 9.69 3.65 -24.47
CA SER A 105 10.27 4.89 -24.97
C SER A 105 10.62 5.80 -23.80
N ASN A 106 11.60 6.69 -24.01
CA ASN A 106 12.01 7.69 -23.03
C ASN A 106 11.26 9.01 -23.29
N ASP A 107 9.95 8.98 -23.04
CA ASP A 107 9.10 10.17 -23.14
C ASP A 107 9.26 11.07 -21.91
N ALA A 108 8.67 12.26 -21.95
CA ALA A 108 8.72 13.22 -20.83
C ALA A 108 8.27 12.61 -19.49
N GLN A 109 7.35 11.64 -19.53
CA GLN A 109 6.80 10.97 -18.37
C GLN A 109 6.37 9.53 -18.71
N ALA A 110 6.58 8.59 -17.77
CA ALA A 110 6.04 7.24 -17.93
C ALA A 110 4.53 7.24 -17.66
N GLU A 111 3.75 7.02 -18.71
CA GLU A 111 2.30 6.95 -18.64
C GLU A 111 1.81 5.63 -18.04
N ARG A 112 0.66 5.67 -17.36
CA ARG A 112 -0.03 4.47 -16.89
C ARG A 112 -0.54 3.69 -18.10
N LYS A 113 -0.19 2.41 -18.20
CA LYS A 113 -0.62 1.50 -19.28
C LYS A 113 -1.29 0.27 -18.68
N ARG A 114 -1.83 -0.62 -19.52
CA ARG A 114 -2.22 -1.95 -19.05
C ARG A 114 -0.96 -2.67 -18.54
N PRO A 115 -0.96 -3.18 -17.30
CA PRO A 115 0.19 -3.89 -16.76
C PRO A 115 0.57 -5.08 -17.64
N ARG A 116 1.87 -5.24 -17.90
CA ARG A 116 2.40 -6.40 -18.63
C ARG A 116 2.45 -7.64 -17.74
N TYR A 117 2.70 -7.42 -16.46
CA TYR A 117 2.82 -8.46 -15.44
C TYR A 117 1.56 -8.50 -14.59
N THR A 118 1.28 -9.68 -14.04
CA THR A 118 0.26 -9.85 -13.01
C THR A 118 0.72 -9.21 -11.70
N GLU A 119 -0.21 -9.00 -10.77
CA GLU A 119 0.12 -8.44 -9.46
C GLU A 119 1.12 -9.32 -8.69
N SER A 120 0.97 -10.65 -8.73
CA SER A 120 1.91 -11.58 -8.08
C SER A 120 3.31 -11.46 -8.66
N GLN A 121 3.44 -11.32 -9.98
CA GLN A 121 4.72 -11.11 -10.64
C GLN A 121 5.33 -9.74 -10.33
N ALA A 122 4.48 -8.70 -10.19
CA ALA A 122 4.92 -7.39 -9.74
C ALA A 122 5.47 -7.44 -8.31
N LEU A 123 4.84 -8.22 -7.43
CA LEU A 123 5.32 -8.47 -6.06
C LEU A 123 6.61 -9.30 -6.06
N ALA A 124 6.72 -10.31 -6.92
CA ALA A 124 7.95 -11.08 -7.07
C ALA A 124 9.14 -10.18 -7.46
N LEU A 125 8.95 -9.33 -8.48
CA LEU A 125 9.94 -8.32 -8.89
C LEU A 125 10.28 -7.35 -7.75
N ALA A 126 9.27 -6.92 -6.99
CA ALA A 126 9.44 -6.02 -5.87
C ALA A 126 10.28 -6.66 -4.76
N ALA A 127 9.97 -7.90 -4.37
CA ALA A 127 10.72 -8.68 -3.40
C ALA A 127 12.17 -8.91 -3.83
N TYR A 128 12.40 -9.23 -5.11
CA TYR A 128 13.76 -9.37 -5.65
C TYR A 128 14.58 -8.06 -5.51
N VAL A 129 13.98 -6.92 -5.85
CA VAL A 129 14.65 -5.62 -5.69
C VAL A 129 14.87 -5.27 -4.21
N ALA A 130 13.91 -5.55 -3.33
CA ALA A 130 14.08 -5.33 -1.89
C ALA A 130 15.21 -6.18 -1.31
N ALA A 131 15.29 -7.47 -1.65
CA ALA A 131 16.31 -8.38 -1.17
C ALA A 131 17.74 -7.98 -1.57
N ASN A 132 17.91 -7.32 -2.72
CA ASN A 132 19.24 -6.96 -3.24
C ASN A 132 19.58 -5.47 -3.07
N GLY A 133 18.59 -4.59 -3.03
CA GLY A 133 18.76 -3.14 -3.02
C GLY A 133 18.24 -2.43 -1.77
N GLY A 134 17.30 -3.04 -1.03
CA GLY A 134 16.61 -2.41 0.10
C GLY A 134 15.79 -1.17 -0.29
N GLY A 135 15.30 -0.45 0.73
CA GLY A 135 14.53 0.78 0.58
C GLY A 135 13.15 0.68 1.22
N PRO A 136 12.21 1.59 0.87
CA PRO A 136 10.86 1.57 1.41
C PRO A 136 10.08 0.29 1.06
N GLU A 137 9.46 -0.29 2.07
CA GLU A 137 8.70 -1.54 1.96
C GLU A 137 7.23 -1.30 1.61
N LEU A 138 6.60 -2.35 1.09
CA LEU A 138 5.15 -2.44 0.96
C LEU A 138 4.53 -2.55 2.34
N VAL A 139 3.32 -2.00 2.48
CA VAL A 139 2.49 -2.26 3.66
C VAL A 139 1.75 -3.57 3.45
N TYR A 140 1.80 -4.44 4.46
CA TYR A 140 1.09 -5.71 4.50
C TYR A 140 0.09 -5.70 5.66
N ASP A 141 -1.02 -6.41 5.48
CA ASP A 141 -2.01 -6.66 6.52
C ASP A 141 -1.54 -7.79 7.46
N ASP A 142 -2.19 -7.94 8.61
CA ASP A 142 -1.84 -8.97 9.62
C ASP A 142 -1.95 -10.41 9.08
N ASN A 143 -2.67 -10.61 7.98
CA ASN A 143 -2.79 -11.89 7.27
C ASN A 143 -1.65 -12.15 6.26
N GLY A 144 -0.71 -11.21 6.09
CA GLY A 144 0.41 -11.29 5.16
C GLY A 144 0.08 -10.87 3.73
N GLU A 145 -1.15 -10.43 3.44
CA GLU A 145 -1.52 -9.91 2.13
C GLU A 145 -1.11 -8.44 1.98
N VAL A 146 -0.90 -7.99 0.75
CA VAL A 146 -0.58 -6.59 0.46
C VAL A 146 -1.75 -5.72 0.88
N ALA A 147 -1.49 -4.76 1.76
CA ALA A 147 -2.51 -3.89 2.31
C ALA A 147 -3.18 -3.09 1.20
N LYS A 148 -4.51 -3.22 1.10
CA LYS A 148 -5.34 -2.44 0.17
C LYS A 148 -6.40 -1.68 0.94
N GLU A 149 -7.50 -2.34 1.27
CA GLU A 149 -8.64 -1.69 1.92
C GLU A 149 -8.30 -1.12 3.30
N SER A 150 -7.42 -1.80 4.05
CA SER A 150 -6.91 -1.34 5.36
C SER A 150 -6.15 -0.01 5.32
N LEU A 151 -5.74 0.45 4.13
CA LEU A 151 -5.09 1.75 3.95
C LEU A 151 -6.09 2.89 3.79
N ARG A 152 -7.40 2.62 3.77
CA ARG A 152 -8.45 3.62 3.56
C ARG A 152 -8.82 4.39 4.84
N GLY A 153 -7.80 4.83 5.58
CA GLY A 153 -7.94 5.65 6.78
C GLY A 153 -7.32 5.00 8.01
N LYS A 154 -6.87 5.82 8.96
CA LYS A 154 -6.31 5.33 10.23
C LYS A 154 -7.31 4.45 11.01
N ASN A 155 -8.58 4.83 11.01
CA ASN A 155 -9.63 4.18 11.80
C ASN A 155 -10.52 3.28 10.93
N TYR A 156 -9.96 2.71 9.85
CA TYR A 156 -10.72 1.86 8.93
C TYR A 156 -11.19 0.58 9.63
N ASP A 157 -12.50 0.35 9.63
CA ASP A 157 -13.20 -0.78 10.26
C ASP A 157 -14.01 -1.60 9.23
N GLY A 158 -13.60 -1.53 7.97
CA GLY A 158 -14.36 -2.04 6.81
C GLY A 158 -15.15 -0.94 6.09
N GLN A 159 -15.24 0.27 6.65
CA GLN A 159 -15.81 1.45 5.99
C GLN A 159 -14.90 2.68 6.14
N ILE A 160 -14.96 3.57 5.14
CA ILE A 160 -14.23 4.84 5.18
C ILE A 160 -14.89 5.76 6.20
N GLN A 161 -14.12 6.19 7.20
CA GLN A 161 -14.61 7.02 8.30
C GLN A 161 -14.59 8.51 7.92
N ALA A 162 -15.69 9.23 8.22
CA ALA A 162 -15.81 10.66 7.89
C ALA A 162 -14.73 11.53 8.54
N ALA A 163 -14.28 11.16 9.75
CA ALA A 163 -13.21 11.86 10.45
C ALA A 163 -11.85 11.75 9.72
N ASP A 164 -11.55 10.57 9.17
CA ASP A 164 -10.33 10.34 8.40
C ASP A 164 -10.41 11.00 7.02
N VAL A 165 -11.58 10.99 6.38
CA VAL A 165 -11.82 11.76 5.14
C VAL A 165 -11.62 13.26 5.38
N ALA A 166 -12.14 13.81 6.47
CA ALA A 166 -11.99 15.23 6.78
C ALA A 166 -10.50 15.59 6.99
N ARG A 167 -9.78 14.81 7.81
CA ARG A 167 -8.33 15.00 8.04
C ARG A 167 -7.52 14.82 6.76
N GLY A 168 -7.79 13.76 6.01
CA GLY A 168 -7.16 13.46 4.73
C GLY A 168 -7.39 14.53 3.67
N SER A 169 -8.58 15.12 3.63
CA SER A 169 -8.91 16.20 2.71
C SER A 169 -8.09 17.46 2.98
N GLU A 170 -7.88 17.82 4.24
CA GLU A 170 -7.06 18.97 4.62
C GLU A 170 -5.60 18.72 4.23
N LEU A 171 -5.06 17.56 4.59
CA LEU A 171 -3.70 17.16 4.24
C LEU A 171 -3.48 17.13 2.71
N PHE A 172 -4.42 16.58 1.96
CA PHE A 172 -4.35 16.51 0.51
C PHE A 172 -4.40 17.92 -0.12
N ARG A 173 -5.27 18.80 0.38
CA ARG A 173 -5.37 20.18 -0.12
C ARG A 173 -4.10 20.98 0.14
N LEU A 174 -3.45 20.76 1.28
CA LEU A 174 -2.20 21.43 1.66
C LEU A 174 -0.99 20.90 0.88
N ASN A 175 -0.94 19.59 0.56
CA ASN A 175 0.27 18.94 0.06
C ASN A 175 0.20 18.47 -1.40
N CYS A 176 -0.99 18.20 -1.94
CA CYS A 176 -1.15 17.45 -3.19
C CYS A 176 -2.01 18.18 -4.24
N ALA A 177 -3.00 18.98 -3.80
CA ALA A 177 -3.98 19.60 -4.69
C ALA A 177 -3.40 20.62 -5.66
N SER A 178 -2.22 21.20 -5.35
CA SER A 178 -1.50 22.08 -6.27
C SER A 178 -1.13 21.41 -7.59
N CYS A 179 -0.91 20.09 -7.56
CA CYS A 179 -0.59 19.30 -8.75
C CYS A 179 -1.80 18.47 -9.21
N HIS A 180 -2.49 17.79 -8.28
CA HIS A 180 -3.53 16.81 -8.62
C HIS A 180 -4.95 17.39 -8.65
N SER A 181 -5.13 18.71 -8.51
CA SER A 181 -6.42 19.37 -8.32
C SER A 181 -7.12 18.94 -7.02
N PHE A 182 -8.18 19.63 -6.62
CA PHE A 182 -8.87 19.43 -5.33
C PHE A 182 -9.49 18.03 -5.17
N THR A 183 -9.85 17.39 -6.28
CA THR A 183 -10.52 16.08 -6.30
C THR A 183 -9.68 15.00 -6.99
N GLY A 184 -8.37 15.20 -7.13
CA GLY A 184 -7.49 14.19 -7.73
C GLY A 184 -7.62 14.05 -9.25
N ARG A 185 -8.09 15.09 -9.94
CA ARG A 185 -8.30 15.12 -11.41
C ARG A 185 -7.03 15.41 -12.22
N GLY A 186 -5.91 15.63 -11.56
CA GLY A 186 -4.63 15.89 -12.21
C GLY A 186 -4.46 17.37 -12.62
N GLY A 187 -3.36 17.64 -13.30
CA GLY A 187 -2.95 18.98 -13.70
C GLY A 187 -1.72 18.97 -14.60
N ALA A 188 -1.56 19.99 -15.44
CA ALA A 188 -0.41 20.10 -16.32
C ALA A 188 0.83 20.56 -15.54
N LEU A 189 1.99 19.97 -15.83
CA LEU A 189 3.31 20.38 -15.32
C LEU A 189 4.17 20.87 -16.48
N SER A 190 5.38 21.37 -16.16
CA SER A 190 6.34 21.82 -17.15
C SER A 190 6.87 20.67 -18.03
N SER A 191 7.36 21.03 -19.22
CA SER A 191 8.07 20.14 -20.14
C SER A 191 7.29 18.90 -20.57
N GLY A 192 5.97 19.04 -20.79
CA GLY A 192 5.10 17.97 -21.26
C GLY A 192 4.75 16.93 -20.18
N LYS A 193 5.16 17.15 -18.94
CA LYS A 193 4.80 16.31 -17.80
C LYS A 193 3.45 16.74 -17.23
N TYR A 194 2.80 15.87 -16.47
CA TYR A 194 1.50 16.12 -15.86
C TYR A 194 1.30 15.29 -14.58
N ALA A 195 0.43 15.78 -13.71
CA ALA A 195 -0.06 15.04 -12.57
C ALA A 195 -1.24 14.18 -13.07
N PRO A 196 -1.17 12.85 -12.95
CA PRO A 196 -2.24 11.98 -13.42
C PRO A 196 -3.50 12.09 -12.55
N VAL A 197 -4.63 11.67 -13.12
CA VAL A 197 -5.85 11.37 -12.36
C VAL A 197 -5.58 10.23 -11.38
N LEU A 198 -6.13 10.34 -10.17
CA LEU A 198 -5.88 9.37 -9.09
C LEU A 198 -6.88 8.21 -9.07
N ASP A 199 -8.04 8.35 -9.73
CA ASP A 199 -9.11 7.35 -9.72
C ASP A 199 -8.68 5.91 -10.01
N PRO A 200 -7.79 5.63 -10.99
CA PRO A 200 -7.47 4.26 -11.35
C PRO A 200 -6.48 3.59 -10.39
N ALA A 201 -5.81 4.37 -9.53
CA ALA A 201 -4.76 3.86 -8.65
C ALA A 201 -5.36 3.06 -7.49
N ASN A 202 -4.76 1.92 -7.16
CA ASN A 202 -5.11 1.20 -5.94
C ASN A 202 -4.50 1.88 -4.70
N GLU A 203 -4.94 1.48 -3.51
CA GLU A 203 -4.56 2.11 -2.24
C GLU A 203 -3.06 1.98 -1.97
N GLN A 204 -2.49 0.82 -2.27
CA GLN A 204 -1.06 0.57 -2.13
C GLN A 204 -0.26 1.42 -3.11
N GLU A 205 -0.70 1.55 -4.36
CA GLU A 205 -0.09 2.42 -5.36
C GLU A 205 -0.09 3.89 -4.90
N ILE A 206 -1.18 4.36 -4.28
CA ILE A 206 -1.24 5.73 -3.75
C ILE A 206 -0.30 5.90 -2.56
N TYR A 207 -0.28 4.93 -1.64
CA TYR A 207 0.63 4.94 -0.49
C TYR A 207 2.09 5.00 -0.92
N GLN A 208 2.47 4.11 -1.84
CA GLN A 208 3.83 4.02 -2.35
C GLN A 208 4.19 5.24 -3.21
N ALA A 209 3.27 5.78 -4.00
CA ALA A 209 3.52 7.04 -4.72
C ALA A 209 3.88 8.18 -3.77
N MET A 210 3.19 8.32 -2.64
CA MET A 210 3.54 9.32 -1.63
C MET A 210 4.90 9.04 -1.00
N LEU A 211 5.20 7.79 -0.66
CA LEU A 211 6.42 7.40 0.03
C LEU A 211 7.67 7.50 -0.86
N THR A 212 7.57 7.08 -2.13
CA THR A 212 8.71 6.95 -3.04
C THR A 212 8.87 8.12 -3.99
N GLY A 213 7.85 8.97 -4.15
CA GLY A 213 7.89 10.17 -4.99
C GLY A 213 8.22 9.88 -6.46
N PRO A 214 7.32 9.27 -7.24
CA PRO A 214 7.60 8.89 -8.61
C PRO A 214 7.77 10.13 -9.51
N GLN A 215 8.79 10.09 -10.37
CA GLN A 215 9.07 11.12 -11.39
C GLN A 215 9.28 12.51 -10.76
N ASN A 216 8.40 13.50 -11.00
CA ASN A 216 8.53 14.82 -10.35
C ASN A 216 7.74 14.95 -9.04
N MET A 217 7.02 13.91 -8.63
CA MET A 217 6.28 13.96 -7.37
C MET A 217 7.29 13.97 -6.20
N PRO A 218 7.19 14.91 -5.25
CA PRO A 218 8.09 14.92 -4.10
C PRO A 218 7.88 13.68 -3.23
N LYS A 219 8.94 13.27 -2.53
CA LYS A 219 8.90 12.16 -1.57
C LYS A 219 8.33 12.65 -0.24
N PHE A 220 7.24 12.06 0.21
CA PHE A 220 6.66 12.29 1.54
C PHE A 220 7.09 11.17 2.49
N SER A 221 8.27 11.32 3.08
CA SER A 221 8.76 10.39 4.10
C SER A 221 7.86 10.36 5.35
N ASP A 222 8.00 9.35 6.19
CA ASP A 222 7.22 9.22 7.43
C ASP A 222 7.47 10.34 8.45
N ARG A 223 8.51 11.17 8.23
CA ARG A 223 8.76 12.39 9.01
C ARG A 223 7.93 13.58 8.54
N GLN A 224 7.52 13.59 7.28
CA GLN A 224 6.72 14.67 6.68
C GLN A 224 5.23 14.34 6.71
N LEU A 225 4.87 13.11 6.36
CA LEU A 225 3.52 12.56 6.50
C LEU A 225 3.65 11.19 7.12
N SER A 226 3.13 11.02 8.33
CA SER A 226 3.08 9.74 9.03
C SER A 226 2.27 8.70 8.25
N ALA A 227 2.45 7.42 8.58
CA ALA A 227 1.70 6.33 7.97
C ALA A 227 0.17 6.52 8.12
N ASP A 228 -0.28 6.99 9.29
CA ASP A 228 -1.69 7.29 9.55
C ASP A 228 -2.20 8.42 8.64
N GLU A 229 -1.46 9.52 8.53
CA GLU A 229 -1.82 10.66 7.67
C GLU A 229 -1.90 10.27 6.19
N LYS A 230 -1.00 9.39 5.73
CA LYS A 230 -1.04 8.81 4.39
C LYS A 230 -2.31 7.97 4.18
N LYS A 231 -2.69 7.14 5.15
CA LYS A 231 -3.94 6.37 5.10
C LYS A 231 -5.16 7.29 5.02
N ASP A 232 -5.16 8.40 5.74
CA ASP A 232 -6.27 9.36 5.68
C ASP A 232 -6.38 10.06 4.33
N ILE A 233 -5.25 10.43 3.73
CA ILE A 233 -5.21 10.96 2.36
C ILE A 233 -5.80 9.95 1.38
N ILE A 234 -5.46 8.66 1.52
CA ILE A 234 -6.04 7.58 0.70
C ILE A 234 -7.55 7.48 0.94
N ALA A 235 -8.00 7.55 2.19
CA ALA A 235 -9.42 7.56 2.55
C ALA A 235 -10.17 8.70 1.81
N PHE A 236 -9.59 9.91 1.81
CA PHE A 236 -10.14 11.05 1.09
C PHE A 236 -10.19 10.82 -0.42
N ILE A 237 -9.09 10.39 -1.04
CA ILE A 237 -9.03 10.15 -2.50
C ILE A 237 -10.07 9.11 -2.92
N LYS A 238 -10.20 8.02 -2.17
CA LYS A 238 -11.15 6.93 -2.46
C LYS A 238 -12.59 7.40 -2.24
N SER A 239 -12.86 8.10 -1.14
CA SER A 239 -14.17 8.69 -0.88
C SER A 239 -14.58 9.69 -1.96
N ALA A 240 -13.66 10.56 -2.42
CA ALA A 240 -13.94 11.56 -3.46
C ALA A 240 -14.25 10.94 -4.83
N LYS A 241 -13.70 9.76 -5.12
CA LYS A 241 -14.00 8.98 -6.32
C LYS A 241 -15.33 8.24 -6.20
N GLU A 242 -15.57 7.60 -5.06
CA GLU A 242 -16.72 6.72 -4.84
C GLU A 242 -18.02 7.50 -4.56
N THR A 243 -17.91 8.74 -4.06
CA THR A 243 -19.06 9.60 -3.77
C THR A 243 -19.62 10.20 -5.07
N PRO A 244 -20.90 9.93 -5.41
CA PRO A 244 -21.55 10.58 -6.54
C PRO A 244 -21.59 12.09 -6.37
N SER A 245 -21.52 12.82 -7.48
CA SER A 245 -21.48 14.28 -7.45
C SER A 245 -22.83 14.85 -6.98
N PRO A 246 -22.86 15.61 -5.87
CA PRO A 246 -24.10 16.24 -5.41
C PRO A 246 -24.56 17.28 -6.42
N GLY A 247 -25.79 17.19 -6.91
CA GLY A 247 -26.38 18.19 -7.80
C GLY A 247 -26.30 17.92 -9.30
N GLY A 248 -25.87 16.72 -9.73
CA GLY A 248 -25.97 16.30 -11.13
C GLY A 248 -24.62 15.92 -11.74
N TRP A 249 -24.43 16.23 -13.02
CA TRP A 249 -23.24 15.80 -13.76
C TRP A 249 -22.02 16.66 -13.40
N SER A 250 -20.91 16.03 -13.00
CA SER A 250 -19.70 16.71 -12.51
C SER A 250 -18.83 17.38 -13.57
N LEU A 251 -19.12 17.18 -14.86
CA LEU A 251 -18.36 17.74 -15.97
C LEU A 251 -16.83 17.52 -15.86
N GLY A 252 -16.41 16.39 -15.26
CA GLY A 252 -15.01 16.05 -15.07
C GLY A 252 -14.35 16.65 -13.82
N GLY A 253 -15.08 17.41 -12.99
CA GLY A 253 -14.60 17.88 -11.69
C GLY A 253 -13.50 18.95 -11.74
N LEU A 254 -13.35 19.63 -12.88
CA LEU A 254 -12.37 20.71 -13.10
C LEU A 254 -12.93 22.11 -12.81
N GLY A 255 -14.21 22.18 -12.37
CA GLY A 255 -14.88 23.41 -11.96
C GLY A 255 -15.18 24.37 -13.13
N PRO A 256 -14.83 25.67 -13.01
CA PRO A 256 -15.36 26.72 -13.88
C PRO A 256 -15.00 26.58 -15.35
N VAL A 257 -13.91 25.87 -15.68
CA VAL A 257 -13.48 25.67 -17.07
C VAL A 257 -14.47 24.75 -17.80
N SER A 258 -14.71 23.57 -17.24
CA SER A 258 -15.64 22.58 -17.82
C SER A 258 -17.09 23.06 -17.72
N GLU A 259 -17.45 23.69 -16.60
CA GLU A 259 -18.78 24.29 -16.39
C GLU A 259 -19.05 25.44 -17.37
N GLY A 260 -18.07 26.32 -17.58
CA GLY A 260 -18.16 27.42 -18.54
C GLY A 260 -18.32 26.91 -19.98
N MET A 261 -17.56 25.89 -20.37
CA MET A 261 -17.70 25.29 -21.69
C MET A 261 -19.06 24.62 -21.89
N ALA A 262 -19.58 23.92 -20.87
CA ALA A 262 -20.94 23.37 -20.91
C ALA A 262 -22.00 24.48 -20.98
N MET A 263 -21.83 25.57 -20.24
CA MET A 263 -22.74 26.72 -20.29
C MET A 263 -22.80 27.32 -21.70
N TRP A 264 -21.66 27.50 -22.38
CA TRP A 264 -21.64 28.03 -23.75
C TRP A 264 -22.22 27.03 -24.77
N ILE A 265 -21.75 25.79 -24.77
CA ILE A 265 -22.12 24.81 -25.80
C ILE A 265 -23.56 24.34 -25.62
N ILE A 266 -24.00 24.11 -24.39
CA ILE A 266 -25.35 23.59 -24.10
C ILE A 266 -26.29 24.75 -23.79
N GLY A 267 -25.97 25.54 -22.76
CA GLY A 267 -26.84 26.60 -22.26
C GLY A 267 -27.13 27.68 -23.31
N VAL A 268 -26.09 28.34 -23.81
CA VAL A 268 -26.23 29.45 -24.76
C VAL A 268 -26.83 28.97 -26.09
N THR A 269 -26.40 27.81 -26.59
CA THR A 269 -26.98 27.23 -27.83
C THR A 269 -28.47 26.95 -27.69
N LEU A 270 -28.92 26.37 -26.57
CA LEU A 270 -30.34 26.09 -26.33
C LEU A 270 -31.15 27.39 -26.21
N VAL A 271 -30.63 28.39 -25.50
CA VAL A 271 -31.28 29.70 -25.36
C VAL A 271 -31.37 30.41 -26.70
N ALA A 272 -30.29 30.41 -27.49
CA ALA A 272 -30.28 31.01 -28.82
C ALA A 272 -31.25 30.31 -29.78
N ALA A 273 -31.28 28.97 -29.79
CA ALA A 273 -32.23 28.21 -30.60
C ALA A 273 -33.69 28.51 -30.21
N ALA A 274 -33.99 28.59 -28.92
CA ALA A 274 -35.32 28.97 -28.43
C ALA A 274 -35.68 30.41 -28.84
N ALA A 275 -34.75 31.36 -28.73
CA ALA A 275 -34.96 32.74 -29.14
C ALA A 275 -35.25 32.87 -30.64
N ILE A 276 -34.47 32.17 -31.49
CA ILE A 276 -34.69 32.14 -32.95
C ILE A 276 -36.04 31.50 -33.27
N TRP A 277 -36.40 30.39 -32.58
CA TRP A 277 -37.67 29.72 -32.80
C TRP A 277 -38.87 30.61 -32.45
N ILE A 278 -38.83 31.28 -31.30
CA ILE A 278 -39.86 32.25 -30.88
C ILE A 278 -39.92 33.41 -31.88
N GLY A 279 -38.78 34.00 -32.23
CA GLY A 279 -38.71 35.12 -33.17
C GLY A 279 -39.15 34.78 -34.60
N SER A 280 -39.01 33.52 -35.03
CA SER A 280 -39.50 33.06 -36.34
C SER A 280 -41.02 32.82 -36.39
N ARG A 281 -41.69 32.77 -35.23
CA ARG A 281 -43.13 32.50 -35.09
C ARG A 281 -43.93 33.71 -34.61
N SER A 282 -43.27 34.82 -34.28
CA SER A 282 -43.86 36.14 -33.99
C SER A 282 -43.91 37.00 -35.24
#